data_AF-A0A8R1HG46-F1
#
_entry.id   AF-A0A8R1HG46-F1
#
_cell.length_a   1.000
_cell.length_b   1.000
_cell.length_c   1.000
_cell.angle_alpha   90.00
_cell.angle_beta   90.00
_cell.angle_gamma   90.00
#
_symmetry.space_group_name_H-M   'P 1'
#
loop_
_entity.id
_entity.type
_entity.pdbx_description
1 polymer ?
#
loop_
_entity_poly.entity_id
_entity_poly.type
_entity_poly.pdbx_seq_one_letter_code
_entity_poly.pdbx_strand_id
1 'polypeptide(L)'
;MGRTIHIKMQEKTVQLDLSSDFVTESTIKSQFLLSADAIVSLNYVDEGQQKGCECRNTPELSFVLPKNWPVLQFFVESDKMPSRPVTPITEVSRERPCSPYHPNCKIQLEFILKLMISF
;
A
#
# COMPACT_ATOMS: atom_id res chain seq x y z
N MET A 1 11.68 23.95 -0.01
CA MET A 1 10.25 23.98 -0.41
C MET A 1 9.81 22.54 -0.57
N GLY A 2 8.97 22.05 0.34
CA GLY A 2 8.37 20.72 0.19
C GLY A 2 7.44 20.72 -1.03
N ARG A 3 7.35 19.58 -1.70
CA ARG A 3 6.46 19.37 -2.84
C ARG A 3 5.59 18.15 -2.50
N THR A 4 4.36 18.12 -2.99
CA THR A 4 3.39 17.08 -2.63
C THR A 4 3.21 16.13 -3.81
N ILE A 5 3.26 14.81 -3.57
CA ILE A 5 2.85 13.81 -4.57
C ILE A 5 1.50 13.21 -4.21
N HIS A 6 0.77 12.78 -5.24
CA HIS A 6 -0.42 11.96 -5.08
C HIS A 6 -0.09 10.51 -5.41
N ILE A 7 -0.21 9.66 -4.39
CA ILE A 7 -0.06 8.22 -4.55
C ILE A 7 -1.43 7.57 -4.45
N LYS A 8 -1.78 6.77 -5.45
CA LYS A 8 -3.01 6.00 -5.49
C LYS A 8 -2.71 4.51 -5.28
N MET A 9 -3.46 3.87 -4.41
CA MET A 9 -3.48 2.42 -4.24
C MET A 9 -4.93 1.97 -4.28
N GLN A 10 -5.30 1.16 -5.27
CA GLN A 10 -6.70 0.74 -5.48
C GLN A 10 -7.65 1.96 -5.51
N GLU A 11 -8.58 2.06 -4.55
CA GLU A 11 -9.54 3.15 -4.41
C GLU A 11 -9.07 4.26 -3.46
N LYS A 12 -7.92 4.09 -2.79
CA LYS A 12 -7.37 5.04 -1.84
C LYS A 12 -6.34 5.93 -2.53
N THR A 13 -6.48 7.24 -2.37
CA THR A 13 -5.47 8.22 -2.80
C THR A 13 -4.95 8.94 -1.56
N VAL A 14 -3.63 9.02 -1.43
CA VAL A 14 -2.95 9.70 -0.32
C VAL A 14 -2.07 10.80 -0.91
N GLN A 15 -2.08 11.96 -0.25
CA GLN A 15 -1.17 13.05 -0.54
C GLN A 15 0.03 12.94 0.41
N LEU A 16 1.24 12.96 -0.14
CA LEU A 16 2.48 12.89 0.63
C LEU A 16 3.32 14.13 0.36
N ASP A 17 3.57 14.90 1.42
CA ASP A 17 4.49 16.02 1.39
C ASP A 17 5.93 15.52 1.56
N LEU A 18 6.74 15.74 0.53
CA LEU A 18 8.12 15.30 0.51
C LEU A 18 9.04 16.51 0.50
N SER A 19 10.05 16.45 1.36
CA SER A 19 11.17 17.40 1.37
C SER A 19 12.28 17.00 0.40
N SER A 20 12.19 15.82 -0.22
CA SER A 20 13.25 15.20 -1.03
C SER A 20 12.67 14.38 -2.17
N ASP A 21 13.50 14.06 -3.17
CA ASP A 21 13.10 13.33 -4.38
C ASP A 21 13.05 11.81 -4.20
N PHE A 22 12.85 11.33 -2.96
CA PHE A 22 12.73 9.92 -2.65
C PHE A 22 11.64 9.68 -1.62
N VAL A 23 11.01 8.51 -1.71
CA VAL A 23 9.98 8.03 -0.80
C VAL A 23 10.43 6.70 -0.23
N THR A 24 10.38 6.54 1.09
CA THR A 24 10.71 5.26 1.68
C THR A 24 9.54 4.28 1.65
N GLU A 25 9.87 3.00 1.60
CA GLU A 25 8.90 1.91 1.72
C GLU A 25 8.08 2.00 2.99
N SER A 26 8.73 2.32 4.11
CA SER A 26 8.08 2.52 5.42
C SER A 26 7.02 3.62 5.37
N THR A 27 7.29 4.71 4.65
CA THR A 27 6.33 5.82 4.46
C THR A 27 5.10 5.33 3.70
N ILE A 28 5.29 4.62 2.59
CA ILE A 28 4.19 4.06 1.79
C ILE A 28 3.38 3.07 2.63
N LYS A 29 4.05 2.12 3.28
CA LYS A 29 3.41 1.12 4.15
C LYS A 29 2.60 1.77 5.25
N SER A 30 3.12 2.80 5.91
CA SER A 30 2.42 3.54 6.96
C SER A 30 1.17 4.26 6.43
N GLN A 31 1.24 4.89 5.25
CA GLN A 31 0.09 5.61 4.67
C GLN A 31 -1.03 4.68 4.22
N PHE A 32 -0.66 3.50 3.71
CA PHE A 32 -1.62 2.51 3.22
C PHE A 32 -1.95 1.43 4.26
N LEU A 33 -1.43 1.53 5.48
CA LEU A 33 -1.61 0.54 6.56
C LEU A 33 -1.26 -0.89 6.09
N LEU A 34 -0.16 -1.00 5.34
CA LEU A 34 0.36 -2.26 4.83
C LEU A 34 1.18 -2.96 5.89
N SER A 35 1.22 -4.29 5.80
CA SER A 35 2.04 -5.11 6.69
C SER A 35 3.54 -4.86 6.47
N ALA A 36 4.36 -5.10 7.48
CA ALA A 36 5.82 -4.97 7.38
C ALA A 36 6.40 -5.90 6.28
N ASP A 37 5.84 -7.10 6.13
CA ASP A 37 6.21 -8.07 5.09
C ASP A 37 5.55 -7.82 3.73
N ALA A 38 4.80 -6.71 3.57
CA ALA A 38 4.18 -6.39 2.29
C ALA A 38 5.24 -5.93 1.29
N ILE A 39 5.34 -6.60 0.15
CA ILE A 39 6.14 -6.10 -0.98
C ILE A 39 5.34 -4.94 -1.59
N VAL A 40 5.98 -3.78 -1.76
CA VAL A 40 5.38 -2.62 -2.42
C VAL A 40 6.20 -2.23 -3.63
N SER A 41 5.51 -1.83 -4.69
CA SER A 41 6.09 -1.31 -5.92
C SER A 41 5.45 0.04 -6.22
N LEU A 42 6.29 1.04 -6.48
CA LEU A 42 5.85 2.37 -6.85
C LEU A 42 5.98 2.53 -8.36
N ASN A 43 4.87 2.86 -9.02
CA ASN A 43 4.81 3.14 -10.45
C ASN A 43 4.30 4.56 -10.67
N TYR A 44 4.55 5.11 -11.85
CA TYR A 44 4.01 6.39 -12.27
C TYR A 44 3.60 6.33 -13.74
N VAL A 45 2.63 7.16 -14.13
CA VAL A 45 2.22 7.29 -15.53
C VAL A 45 2.82 8.56 -16.11
N ASP A 46 3.63 8.39 -17.15
CA ASP A 46 4.30 9.46 -17.87
C ASP A 46 4.02 9.26 -19.36
N GLU A 47 3.43 10.28 -20.00
CA GLU A 47 2.99 10.23 -21.42
C GLU A 47 2.11 9.01 -21.77
N GLY A 48 1.28 8.56 -20.82
CA GLY A 48 0.39 7.42 -21.00
C GLY A 48 1.06 6.05 -20.84
N GLN A 49 2.37 6.01 -20.52
CA GLN A 49 3.09 4.78 -20.20
C GLN A 49 3.27 4.64 -18.69
N GLN A 50 2.92 3.47 -18.16
CA GLN A 50 3.24 3.11 -16.78
C GLN A 50 4.71 2.72 -16.68
N LYS A 51 5.46 3.42 -15.84
CA LYS A 51 6.88 3.20 -15.56
C LYS A 51 7.07 2.93 -14.07
N GLY A 52 7.95 1.99 -13.74
CA GLY A 52 8.34 1.72 -12.35
C GLY A 52 9.33 2.76 -11.84
N CYS A 53 9.20 3.15 -10.57
CA CYS A 53 10.22 3.95 -9.89
C CYS A 53 11.47 3.11 -9.62
N GLU A 54 12.65 3.72 -9.75
CA GLU A 54 13.90 3.09 -9.33
C GLU A 54 13.89 2.88 -7.82
N CYS A 55 14.23 1.67 -7.38
CA CYS A 55 14.31 1.31 -5.97
C CYS A 55 15.78 1.24 -5.54
N ARG A 56 16.16 1.98 -4.50
CA ARG A 56 17.46 1.86 -3.83
C ARG A 56 17.28 1.16 -2.50
N ASN A 57 18.11 0.16 -2.25
CA ASN A 57 17.98 -0.71 -1.09
C ASN A 57 19.11 -0.45 -0.07
N THR A 58 19.25 0.79 0.41
CA THR A 58 20.32 1.17 1.36
C THR A 58 19.97 2.43 2.17
N PRO A 59 19.84 2.38 3.52
CA PRO A 59 19.65 1.23 4.43
C PRO A 59 18.21 0.69 4.49
N GLU A 60 17.26 1.37 3.86
CA GLU A 60 15.86 0.97 3.71
C GLU A 60 15.50 1.05 2.22
N LEU A 61 14.51 0.26 1.78
CA LEU A 61 14.01 0.34 0.42
C LEU A 61 13.41 1.74 0.19
N SER A 62 13.95 2.46 -0.78
CA SER A 62 13.55 3.82 -1.12
C SER A 62 13.31 3.95 -2.61
N PHE A 63 12.18 4.54 -2.97
CA PHE A 63 11.75 4.79 -4.33
C PHE A 63 12.19 6.19 -4.75
N VAL A 64 13.01 6.27 -5.79
CA VAL A 64 13.47 7.54 -6.35
C VAL A 64 12.41 8.10 -7.29
N LEU A 65 12.00 9.34 -7.05
CA LEU A 65 11.02 10.04 -7.86
C LEU A 65 11.68 10.70 -9.07
N PRO A 66 11.05 10.67 -10.25
CA PRO A 66 11.55 11.35 -11.44
C PRO A 66 11.49 12.87 -11.27
N LYS A 67 12.37 13.65 -11.91
CA LYS A 67 12.46 15.12 -11.72
C LYS A 67 11.16 15.90 -11.93
N ASN A 68 10.22 15.36 -12.72
CA ASN A 68 8.93 15.97 -13.03
C ASN A 68 7.79 15.42 -12.15
N TRP A 69 8.11 14.86 -10.98
CA TRP A 69 7.15 14.25 -10.07
C TRP A 69 5.95 15.10 -9.60
N PRO A 70 5.99 16.44 -9.44
CA PRO A 70 4.83 17.16 -8.89
C PRO A 70 3.60 17.19 -9.80
N VAL A 71 3.73 16.79 -11.07
CA VAL A 71 2.60 16.66 -12.01
C VAL A 71 2.24 15.20 -12.31
N LEU A 72 3.02 14.25 -11.80
CA LEU A 72 2.83 12.83 -12.08
C LEU A 72 1.91 12.19 -11.05
N GLN A 73 1.07 11.27 -11.52
CA GLN A 73 0.27 10.42 -10.66
C GLN A 73 1.03 9.13 -10.38
N PHE A 74 1.21 8.83 -9.10
CA PHE A 74 1.88 7.62 -8.65
C PHE A 74 0.87 6.54 -8.27
N PHE A 75 1.26 5.29 -8.47
CA PHE A 75 0.46 4.11 -8.19
C PHE A 75 1.28 3.15 -7.33
N VAL A 76 0.71 2.74 -6.21
CA VAL A 76 1.29 1.70 -5.36
C VAL A 76 0.61 0.38 -5.65
N GLU A 77 1.42 -0.60 -6.01
CA GLU A 77 1.03 -2.00 -6.08
C GLU A 77 1.61 -2.72 -4.87
N SER A 78 0.82 -3.58 -4.24
CA SER A 78 1.29 -4.43 -3.15
C SER A 78 0.72 -5.83 -3.27
N ASP A 79 1.54 -6.82 -2.94
CA ASP A 79 1.14 -8.23 -2.86
C ASP A 79 0.16 -8.50 -1.70
N LYS A 80 0.18 -7.65 -0.67
CA LYS A 80 -0.70 -7.75 0.50
C LYS A 80 -1.79 -6.69 0.41
N MET A 81 -3.02 -7.09 0.70
CA MET A 81 -4.09 -6.11 0.92
C MET A 81 -3.79 -5.25 2.16
N PRO A 82 -4.23 -3.97 2.15
CA PRO A 82 -4.24 -3.14 3.35
C PRO A 82 -4.86 -3.92 4.50
N SER A 83 -4.18 -3.98 5.65
CA SER A 83 -4.78 -4.53 6.85
C SER A 83 -5.99 -3.67 7.18
N ARG A 84 -7.19 -4.22 6.98
CA ARG A 84 -8.45 -3.51 7.21
C ARG A 84 -8.40 -2.90 8.62
N PRO A 85 -8.65 -1.59 8.80
CA PRO A 85 -8.81 -1.07 10.14
C PRO A 85 -9.97 -1.84 10.79
N VAL A 86 -9.70 -2.47 11.93
CA VAL A 86 -10.73 -3.04 12.79
C VAL A 86 -11.69 -1.88 13.10
N THR A 87 -12.92 -1.97 12.63
CA THR A 87 -13.97 -0.97 12.88
C THR A 87 -14.17 -0.77 14.38
N PRO A 88 -14.56 0.45 14.81
CA PRO A 88 -14.62 0.85 16.20
C PRO A 88 -15.62 -0.04 16.95
N ILE A 89 -15.16 -0.61 18.06
CA ILE A 89 -16.08 -1.22 19.01
C ILE A 89 -16.84 -0.05 19.61
N THR A 90 -18.09 0.12 19.20
CA THR A 90 -19.07 0.97 19.87
C THR A 90 -18.95 0.69 21.36
N GLU A 91 -18.53 1.68 22.15
CA GLU A 91 -18.68 1.66 23.60
C GLU A 91 -20.18 1.56 23.92
N VAL A 92 -20.68 0.34 24.05
CA VAL A 92 -21.79 0.08 24.96
C VAL A 92 -21.31 -0.96 25.95
N SER A 93 -21.03 -0.43 27.13
CA SER A 93 -21.09 -1.07 28.45
C SER A 93 -20.29 -2.34 28.68
N ARG A 94 -19.32 -2.14 29.58
CA ARG A 94 -19.01 -2.99 30.74
C ARG A 94 -18.37 -4.36 30.47
N GLU A 95 -17.08 -4.40 30.86
CA GLU A 95 -16.50 -5.45 31.71
C GLU A 95 -16.12 -6.82 31.09
N ARG A 96 -14.81 -6.94 30.77
CA ARG A 96 -13.95 -8.15 30.84
C ARG A 96 -14.22 -9.30 29.81
N PRO A 97 -13.35 -10.34 29.76
CA PRO A 97 -12.12 -10.42 28.96
C PRO A 97 -12.16 -11.55 27.90
N CYS A 98 -11.11 -11.63 27.07
CA CYS A 98 -10.88 -12.62 26.00
C CYS A 98 -11.32 -14.07 26.34
N SER A 99 -11.92 -14.76 25.36
CA SER A 99 -12.16 -16.21 25.41
C SER A 99 -11.55 -16.94 24.20
N PRO A 100 -10.99 -18.16 24.36
CA PRO A 100 -9.87 -18.66 23.56
C PRO A 100 -10.24 -19.71 22.48
N TYR A 101 -11.41 -19.63 21.86
CA TYR A 101 -11.83 -20.65 20.90
C TYR A 101 -12.46 -20.06 19.65
N HIS A 102 -11.70 -20.05 18.53
CA HIS A 102 -12.29 -20.51 17.28
C HIS A 102 -11.23 -20.95 16.23
N PRO A 103 -11.21 -22.25 15.86
CA PRO A 103 -10.41 -22.77 14.76
C PRO A 103 -11.27 -22.89 13.49
N ASN A 104 -11.07 -22.03 12.49
CA ASN A 104 -11.15 -22.44 11.08
C ASN A 104 -10.65 -21.35 10.14
N CYS A 105 -9.36 -21.42 9.83
CA CYS A 105 -8.74 -20.76 8.71
C CYS A 105 -9.06 -21.58 7.45
N LYS A 106 -10.17 -21.29 6.78
CA LYS A 106 -10.52 -21.86 5.47
C LYS A 106 -10.97 -20.76 4.52
N ILE A 107 -10.03 -19.95 4.04
CA ILE A 107 -10.18 -19.25 2.76
C ILE A 107 -8.80 -19.23 2.09
N GLN A 108 -8.40 -20.41 1.62
CA GLN A 108 -7.32 -20.59 0.67
C GLN A 108 -7.98 -21.28 -0.53
N LEU A 109 -7.68 -20.79 -1.74
CA LEU A 109 -7.80 -21.54 -3.00
C LEU A 109 -9.15 -21.53 -3.77
N GLU A 110 -9.70 -20.35 -4.11
CA GLU A 110 -10.69 -20.25 -5.22
C GLU A 110 -10.46 -19.03 -6.15
N PHE A 111 -9.69 -18.01 -5.74
CA PHE A 111 -9.56 -16.78 -6.54
C PHE A 111 -8.43 -16.78 -7.59
N ILE A 112 -7.50 -17.74 -7.53
CA ILE A 112 -6.38 -17.82 -8.49
C ILE A 112 -6.73 -18.68 -9.72
N LEU A 113 -7.70 -19.60 -9.65
CA LEU A 113 -8.02 -20.47 -10.79
C LEU A 113 -9.03 -19.90 -11.80
N LYS A 114 -9.78 -18.84 -11.47
CA LYS A 114 -10.82 -18.32 -12.38
C LYS A 114 -10.31 -17.28 -13.39
N LEU A 115 -9.06 -16.83 -13.25
CA LEU A 115 -8.45 -15.87 -14.18
C LEU A 115 -7.53 -16.51 -15.24
N MET A 116 -7.33 -17.83 -15.21
CA MET A 116 -6.46 -18.55 -16.16
C MET A 116 -7.19 -19.50 -17.14
N ILE A 117 -8.53 -19.62 -17.09
CA ILE A 117 -9.30 -20.48 -18.04
C ILE A 117 -10.34 -19.64 -18.81
N SER A 118 -9.89 -18.52 -19.37
CA SER A 118 -10.64 -17.82 -20.42
C SER A 118 -9.70 -17.49 -21.56
N PHE A 119 -9.27 -18.54 -22.25
CA PHE A 119 -8.81 -18.53 -23.64
C PHE A 119 -9.33 -19.80 -24.32
#